data_AF-A0A0F0KYU0-F1
#
_entry.id   AF-A0A0F0KYU0-F1
#
_cell.length_a   1.000
_cell.length_b   1.000
_cell.length_c   1.000
_cell.angle_alpha   90.00
_cell.angle_beta   90.00
_cell.angle_gamma   90.00
#
_symmetry.space_group_name_H-M   'P 1'
#
loop_
_entity.id
_entity.type
_entity.pdbx_description
1 polymer ?
#
loop_
_entity_poly.entity_id
_entity_poly.type
_entity_poly.pdbx_seq_one_letter_code
_entity_poly.pdbx_strand_id
1 'polypeptide(L)'
;MTHTMQPAPSNHNPACQRAAQVGCDCDCSGMMHQSNILVAAFESAKTPPEFDRELTKLFGSAFRTISIDPTSSEATRRLWEPIASATAQKQRSQSEQRIVDVAVRDVLRIVHSIPLSGKVGWLPLLEAVTCHTSWRSVANQVQRLSGQHDEASGFFWSSALAAALGAGAKARPAPAPTAMDIANFPGTQSTVFDEARHPRARSGNTVKTIKEVALPAAFNVAADTLATALASSPLPVQEKLTVVAIAGLVTSADLWRHPAAVRYLLLPAIRFLRSNFGGKFSLDNQAKLTEQIIEDELKQKWKDGGVW
;
A
#
# COMPACT_ATOMS: atom_id res chain seq x y z
N MET A 1 30.00 2.23 -6.34
CA MET A 1 29.35 3.00 -7.42
C MET A 1 28.31 3.87 -6.77
N THR A 2 28.51 5.18 -6.77
CA THR A 2 27.54 6.16 -6.29
C THR A 2 26.32 6.09 -7.21
N HIS A 3 25.22 5.51 -6.73
CA HIS A 3 23.92 5.72 -7.35
C HIS A 3 23.59 7.20 -7.17
N THR A 4 23.93 8.00 -8.18
CA THR A 4 23.37 9.34 -8.37
C THR A 4 21.87 9.19 -8.24
N MET A 5 21.28 9.87 -7.25
CA MET A 5 19.83 10.04 -7.11
C MET A 5 19.31 10.34 -8.52
N GLN A 6 18.61 9.38 -9.13
CA GLN A 6 17.88 9.71 -10.34
C GLN A 6 16.88 10.79 -9.91
N PRO A 7 16.89 11.98 -10.55
CA PRO A 7 15.90 12.98 -10.24
C PRO A 7 14.52 12.34 -10.43
N ALA A 8 13.58 12.71 -9.56
CA ALA A 8 12.17 12.42 -9.75
C ALA A 8 11.80 12.60 -11.23
N PRO A 9 10.94 11.72 -11.81
CA PRO A 9 10.53 11.88 -13.21
C PRO A 9 10.09 13.32 -13.44
N SER A 10 10.74 14.00 -14.39
CA SER A 10 10.75 15.46 -14.52
C SER A 10 9.37 16.13 -14.70
N ASN A 11 8.30 15.33 -14.81
CA ASN A 11 6.92 15.74 -15.08
C ASN A 11 5.88 15.11 -14.12
N HIS A 12 6.27 14.58 -12.97
CA HIS A 12 5.32 14.04 -11.99
C HIS A 12 4.98 15.06 -10.89
N ASN A 13 3.71 15.14 -10.48
CA ASN A 13 3.27 16.07 -9.44
C ASN A 13 4.03 15.82 -8.11
N PRO A 14 4.90 16.76 -7.65
CA PRO A 14 5.66 16.58 -6.42
C PRO A 14 4.78 16.45 -5.16
N ALA A 15 3.55 16.95 -5.20
CA ALA A 15 2.57 16.78 -4.12
C ALA A 15 2.17 15.30 -3.96
N CYS A 16 2.20 14.53 -5.05
CA CYS A 16 1.81 13.13 -5.03
C CYS A 16 2.85 12.20 -4.41
N GLN A 17 4.13 12.50 -4.67
CA GLN A 17 5.26 11.75 -4.08
C GLN A 17 5.41 11.98 -2.58
N ARG A 18 4.70 12.97 -2.03
CA ARG A 18 4.62 13.29 -0.61
C ARG A 18 3.17 13.33 -0.10
N ALA A 19 2.23 12.71 -0.83
CA ALA A 19 0.81 12.85 -0.54
C ALA A 19 0.51 12.35 0.88
N ALA A 20 0.08 13.25 1.76
CA ALA A 20 -0.29 12.91 3.13
C ALA A 20 -1.79 12.57 3.26
N GLN A 21 -2.63 12.84 2.25
CA GLN A 21 -4.08 12.66 2.30
C GLN A 21 -4.65 12.19 0.95
N VAL A 22 -5.90 11.74 0.95
CA VAL A 22 -6.67 11.46 -0.28
C VAL A 22 -6.92 12.75 -1.03
N GLY A 23 -6.81 12.71 -2.35
CA GLY A 23 -6.95 13.88 -3.23
C GLY A 23 -5.66 14.29 -3.93
N CYS A 24 -4.71 13.36 -4.11
CA CYS A 24 -3.69 13.59 -5.12
C CYS A 24 -4.34 13.44 -6.50
N ASP A 25 -4.44 14.53 -7.25
CA ASP A 25 -4.80 14.54 -8.67
C ASP A 25 -3.58 14.18 -9.53
N CYS A 26 -2.97 13.01 -9.33
CA CYS A 26 -1.96 12.54 -10.28
C CYS A 26 -2.60 11.78 -11.43
N ASP A 27 -2.11 12.05 -12.62
CA ASP A 27 -2.34 11.24 -13.82
C ASP A 27 -1.54 9.91 -13.77
N CYS A 28 -1.10 9.49 -12.59
CA CYS A 28 -0.21 8.34 -12.40
C CYS A 28 -0.95 7.07 -11.98
N SER A 29 -2.27 7.13 -11.81
CA SER A 29 -3.12 6.00 -11.39
C SER A 29 -2.61 5.28 -10.12
N GLY A 30 -1.95 6.01 -9.22
CA GLY A 30 -1.33 5.49 -8.00
C GLY A 30 0.10 4.96 -8.13
N MET A 31 0.64 4.71 -9.34
CA MET A 31 1.96 4.09 -9.55
C MET A 31 3.11 4.75 -8.77
N MET A 32 3.06 6.08 -8.67
CA MET A 32 4.13 6.92 -8.11
C MET A 32 3.71 7.60 -6.80
N HIS A 33 2.57 7.22 -6.22
CA HIS A 33 2.15 7.75 -4.92
C HIS A 33 3.20 7.42 -3.86
N GLN A 34 3.57 8.44 -3.08
CA GLN A 34 4.52 8.31 -1.97
C GLN A 34 5.86 7.63 -2.35
N SER A 35 6.27 7.66 -3.63
CA SER A 35 7.48 6.95 -4.10
C SER A 35 8.75 7.36 -3.35
N ASN A 36 8.84 8.61 -2.88
CA ASN A 36 10.02 9.13 -2.19
C ASN A 36 10.28 8.43 -0.85
N ILE A 37 9.23 8.14 -0.06
CA ILE A 37 9.42 7.44 1.22
C ILE A 37 9.75 5.96 0.98
N LEU A 38 9.22 5.38 -0.10
CA LEU A 38 9.47 4.01 -0.50
C LEU A 38 10.92 3.80 -0.93
N VAL A 39 11.41 4.63 -1.85
CA VAL A 39 12.81 4.60 -2.30
C VAL A 39 13.74 4.83 -1.12
N ALA A 40 13.46 5.83 -0.27
CA ALA A 40 14.26 6.08 0.92
C ALA A 40 14.30 4.87 1.89
N ALA A 41 13.19 4.14 2.05
CA ALA A 41 13.18 2.91 2.85
C ALA A 41 14.07 1.83 2.21
N PHE A 42 13.96 1.62 0.89
CA PHE A 42 14.69 0.57 0.18
C PHE A 42 16.19 0.85 0.12
N GLU A 43 16.59 2.12 -0.03
CA GLU A 43 17.98 2.55 -0.02
C GLU A 43 18.58 2.72 1.39
N SER A 44 17.78 2.53 2.45
CA SER A 44 18.20 2.92 3.81
C SER A 44 18.73 4.36 3.87
N ALA A 45 18.16 5.25 3.05
CA ALA A 45 18.61 6.63 2.94
C ALA A 45 18.25 7.40 4.21
N LYS A 46 19.08 8.40 4.55
CA LYS A 46 19.00 9.19 5.79
C LYS A 46 19.29 8.36 7.04
N THR A 47 19.66 9.04 8.13
CA THR A 47 19.81 8.37 9.43
C THR A 47 18.45 7.85 9.93
N PRO A 48 18.42 6.79 10.77
CA PRO A 48 17.15 6.29 11.30
C PRO A 48 16.27 7.36 11.97
N PRO A 49 16.80 8.31 12.77
CA PRO A 49 15.99 9.40 13.33
C PRO A 49 15.42 10.35 12.27
N GLU A 50 16.16 10.64 11.19
CA GLU A 50 15.66 11.46 10.09
C GLU A 50 14.55 10.78 9.31
N PHE A 51 14.71 9.48 9.03
CA PHE A 51 13.70 8.69 8.35
C PHE A 51 12.43 8.56 9.20
N ASP A 52 12.57 8.35 10.51
CA ASP A 52 11.44 8.26 11.44
C ASP A 52 10.65 9.58 11.55
N ARG A 53 11.32 10.74 11.42
CA ARG A 53 10.63 12.04 11.29
C ARG A 53 9.80 12.13 10.02
N GLU A 54 10.30 11.66 8.88
CA GLU A 54 9.54 11.66 7.63
C GLU A 54 8.35 10.70 7.69
N LEU A 55 8.54 9.53 8.28
CA LEU A 55 7.44 8.61 8.57
C LEU A 55 6.38 9.25 9.46
N THR A 56 6.80 9.99 10.50
CA THR A 56 5.88 10.67 11.41
C THR A 56 5.09 11.78 10.71
N LYS A 57 5.70 12.51 9.76
CA LYS A 57 4.97 13.49 8.93
C LYS A 57 3.91 12.84 8.05
N LEU A 58 4.21 11.67 7.48
CA LEU A 58 3.32 11.00 6.51
C LEU A 58 2.22 10.16 7.18
N PHE A 59 2.53 9.47 8.26
CA PHE A 59 1.67 8.47 8.89
C PHE A 59 1.31 8.80 10.34
N GLY A 60 1.90 9.85 10.93
CA GLY A 60 1.78 10.14 12.35
C GLY A 60 2.75 9.31 13.21
N SER A 61 2.64 9.50 14.52
CA SER A 61 3.48 8.83 15.51
C SER A 61 3.28 7.31 15.51
N ALA A 62 4.29 6.59 16.03
CA ALA A 62 4.19 5.16 16.31
C ALA A 62 3.29 4.90 17.53
N PHE A 63 1.98 5.11 17.37
CA PHE A 63 1.03 4.84 18.43
C PHE A 63 1.13 3.38 18.88
N ARG A 64 1.09 3.17 20.20
CA ARG A 64 1.07 1.83 20.79
C ARG A 64 -0.33 1.41 21.22
N THR A 65 -1.28 2.35 21.16
CA THR A 65 -2.65 2.18 21.64
C THR A 65 -3.63 2.62 20.58
N ILE A 66 -4.65 1.80 20.34
CA ILE A 66 -5.61 1.97 19.23
C ILE A 66 -6.72 2.97 19.56
N SER A 67 -7.21 2.93 20.79
CA SER A 67 -8.46 3.61 21.21
C SER A 67 -8.25 4.56 22.39
N ILE A 68 -7.04 5.12 22.51
CA ILE A 68 -6.70 6.15 23.51
C ILE A 68 -6.38 7.45 22.78
N ASP A 69 -6.77 8.58 23.36
CA ASP A 69 -6.43 9.89 22.83
C ASP A 69 -4.90 10.07 22.71
N PRO A 70 -4.40 10.61 21.59
CA PRO A 70 -2.99 10.99 21.46
C PRO A 70 -2.55 11.88 22.61
N THR A 71 -1.35 11.64 23.12
CA THR A 71 -0.68 12.59 24.00
C THR A 71 -0.23 13.83 23.23
N SER A 72 0.07 14.92 23.93
CA SER A 72 0.56 16.16 23.32
C SER A 72 1.86 16.02 22.51
N SER A 73 2.62 14.95 22.74
CA SER A 73 3.85 14.62 22.02
C SER A 73 3.64 13.75 20.78
N GLU A 74 2.42 13.26 20.56
CA GLU A 74 2.09 12.38 19.44
C GLU A 74 1.42 13.14 18.30
N ALA A 75 1.91 12.92 17.08
CA ALA A 75 1.36 13.51 15.87
C ALA A 75 0.33 12.56 15.26
N THR A 76 -0.86 13.06 14.95
CA THR A 76 -1.84 12.33 14.14
C THR A 76 -1.78 12.81 12.69
N ARG A 77 -1.74 11.86 11.74
CA ARG A 77 -1.81 12.18 10.30
C ARG A 77 -3.08 12.96 9.93
N ARG A 78 -4.20 12.61 10.58
CA ARG A 78 -5.53 13.17 10.35
C ARG A 78 -6.03 13.87 11.61
N LEU A 79 -7.02 14.75 11.45
CA LEU A 79 -7.69 15.40 12.59
C LEU A 79 -8.26 14.34 13.53
N TRP A 80 -7.78 14.34 14.77
CA TRP A 80 -8.27 13.49 15.84
C TRP A 80 -9.30 14.24 16.69
N GLU A 81 -10.48 13.65 16.80
CA GLU A 81 -11.54 14.08 17.68
C GLU A 81 -11.41 13.30 19.00
N PRO A 82 -11.28 13.99 20.15
CA PRO A 82 -11.15 13.36 21.45
C PRO A 82 -12.27 12.37 21.75
N ILE A 83 -11.96 11.28 22.46
CA ILE A 83 -12.93 10.22 22.79
C ILE A 83 -14.15 10.80 23.51
N ALA A 84 -13.94 11.76 24.41
CA ALA A 84 -15.01 12.39 25.17
C ALA A 84 -16.06 13.12 24.30
N SER A 85 -15.68 13.58 23.11
CA SER A 85 -16.57 14.30 22.18
C SER A 85 -16.97 13.49 20.96
N ALA A 86 -16.17 12.49 20.57
CA ALA A 86 -16.37 11.74 19.35
C ALA A 86 -17.54 10.74 19.47
N THR A 87 -18.37 10.66 18.43
CA THR A 87 -19.37 9.58 18.32
C THR A 87 -18.70 8.21 18.23
N ALA A 88 -19.38 7.14 18.64
CA ALA A 88 -18.86 5.77 18.52
C ALA A 88 -18.43 5.41 17.08
N GLN A 89 -19.12 5.94 16.07
CA GLN A 89 -18.75 5.76 14.67
C GLN A 89 -17.43 6.46 14.33
N LYS A 90 -17.25 7.70 14.80
CA LYS A 90 -16.03 8.48 14.59
C LYS A 90 -14.85 7.82 15.32
N GLN A 91 -15.01 7.44 16.58
CA GLN A 91 -13.97 6.75 17.35
C GLN A 91 -13.47 5.50 16.62
N ARG A 92 -14.40 4.64 16.15
CA ARG A 92 -14.04 3.45 15.34
C ARG A 92 -13.27 3.80 14.08
N SER A 93 -13.75 4.77 13.30
CA SER A 93 -13.05 5.19 12.07
C SER A 93 -11.63 5.71 12.36
N GLN A 94 -11.44 6.40 13.48
CA GLN A 94 -10.13 6.90 13.88
C GLN A 94 -9.18 5.76 14.31
N SER A 95 -9.70 4.77 15.03
CA SER A 95 -8.96 3.55 15.36
C SER A 95 -8.55 2.76 14.12
N GLU A 96 -9.47 2.57 13.15
CA GLU A 96 -9.18 1.87 11.90
C GLU A 96 -8.06 2.56 11.10
N GLN A 97 -8.15 3.89 10.96
CA GLN A 97 -7.11 4.70 10.30
C GLN A 97 -5.77 4.56 11.01
N ARG A 98 -5.76 4.69 12.35
CA ARG A 98 -4.55 4.58 13.16
C ARG A 98 -3.88 3.21 13.01
N ILE A 99 -4.65 2.13 13.01
CA ILE A 99 -4.11 0.76 12.83
C ILE A 99 -3.35 0.67 11.50
N VAL A 100 -3.98 1.11 10.41
CA VAL A 100 -3.38 1.02 9.07
C VAL A 100 -2.16 1.95 8.94
N ASP A 101 -2.26 3.20 9.40
CA ASP A 101 -1.16 4.17 9.33
C ASP A 101 0.07 3.67 10.11
N VAL A 102 -0.11 3.20 11.34
CA VAL A 102 0.99 2.68 12.18
C VAL A 102 1.60 1.42 11.58
N ALA A 103 0.79 0.52 11.04
CA ALA A 103 1.29 -0.70 10.41
C ALA A 103 2.15 -0.40 9.17
N VAL A 104 1.70 0.49 8.28
CA VAL A 104 2.49 0.90 7.09
C VAL A 104 3.77 1.62 7.52
N ARG A 105 3.67 2.52 8.49
CA ARG A 105 4.82 3.21 9.10
C ARG A 105 5.88 2.21 9.55
N ASP A 106 5.48 1.19 10.30
CA ASP A 106 6.39 0.17 10.81
C ASP A 106 6.98 -0.71 9.72
N VAL A 107 6.18 -1.10 8.72
CA VAL A 107 6.70 -1.82 7.54
C VAL A 107 7.85 -1.03 6.91
N LEU A 108 7.66 0.26 6.62
CA LEU A 108 8.69 1.09 6.01
C LEU A 108 9.91 1.30 6.92
N ARG A 109 9.68 1.49 8.23
CA ARG A 109 10.77 1.60 9.22
C ARG A 109 11.62 0.33 9.29
N ILE A 110 10.97 -0.84 9.28
CA ILE A 110 11.67 -2.12 9.30
C ILE A 110 12.47 -2.30 8.01
N VAL A 111 11.88 -2.02 6.84
CA VAL A 111 12.56 -2.09 5.54
C VAL A 111 13.78 -1.16 5.49
N HIS A 112 13.66 0.05 6.04
CA HIS A 112 14.78 0.98 6.19
C HIS A 112 15.90 0.40 7.06
N SER A 113 15.57 -0.31 8.14
CA SER A 113 16.58 -0.92 9.02
C SER A 113 17.24 -2.19 8.48
N ILE A 114 16.70 -2.82 7.44
CA ILE A 114 17.35 -3.98 6.81
C ILE A 114 18.66 -3.50 6.15
N PRO A 115 19.81 -4.16 6.41
CA PRO A 115 21.07 -3.84 5.75
C PRO A 115 20.94 -3.90 4.22
N LEU A 116 21.65 -3.03 3.50
CA LEU A 116 21.64 -3.02 2.02
C LEU A 116 22.02 -4.38 1.40
N SER A 117 22.91 -5.14 2.04
CA SER A 117 23.27 -6.50 1.62
C SER A 117 22.08 -7.47 1.66
N GLY A 118 21.07 -7.22 2.51
CA GLY A 118 19.84 -7.98 2.59
C GLY A 118 18.72 -7.49 1.66
N LYS A 119 18.98 -6.45 0.86
CA LYS A 119 18.03 -5.84 -0.09
C LYS A 119 18.58 -5.76 -1.52
N VAL A 120 19.62 -6.54 -1.84
CA VAL A 120 20.24 -6.54 -3.17
C VAL A 120 19.16 -6.87 -4.21
N GLY A 121 19.00 -6.02 -5.23
CA GLY A 121 18.01 -6.21 -6.29
C GLY A 121 16.58 -5.74 -5.97
N TRP A 122 16.30 -5.32 -4.73
CA TRP A 122 14.97 -4.83 -4.35
C TRP A 122 14.61 -3.50 -5.02
N LEU A 123 15.54 -2.54 -5.07
CA LEU A 123 15.29 -1.22 -5.68
C LEU A 123 15.03 -1.32 -7.20
N PRO A 124 15.82 -2.06 -8.01
CA PRO A 124 15.49 -2.27 -9.42
C PRO A 124 14.11 -2.90 -9.64
N LEU A 125 13.71 -3.88 -8.81
CA LEU A 125 12.37 -4.45 -8.91
C LEU A 125 11.31 -3.43 -8.50
N LEU A 126 11.56 -2.64 -7.44
CA LEU A 126 10.66 -1.59 -7.00
C LEU A 126 10.38 -0.59 -8.12
N GLU A 127 11.43 -0.10 -8.79
CA GLU A 127 11.32 0.81 -9.92
C GLU A 127 10.53 0.20 -11.08
N ALA A 128 10.74 -1.10 -11.35
CA ALA A 128 10.02 -1.81 -12.39
C ALA A 128 8.52 -1.98 -12.06
N VAL A 129 8.17 -2.38 -10.85
CA VAL A 129 6.75 -2.58 -10.44
C VAL A 129 6.02 -1.28 -10.14
N THR A 130 6.73 -0.15 -9.99
CA THR A 130 6.14 1.20 -9.87
C THR A 130 6.20 1.98 -11.19
N CYS A 131 6.70 1.37 -12.26
CA CYS A 131 6.88 2.00 -13.57
C CYS A 131 7.66 3.32 -13.48
N HIS A 132 8.71 3.40 -12.65
CA HIS A 132 9.38 4.66 -12.30
C HIS A 132 9.72 5.54 -13.51
N THR A 133 10.18 4.92 -14.60
CA THR A 133 10.57 5.62 -15.85
C THR A 133 9.49 5.63 -16.93
N SER A 134 8.45 4.80 -16.81
CA SER A 134 7.45 4.56 -17.86
C SER A 134 6.00 4.80 -17.43
N TRP A 135 5.76 5.22 -16.18
CA TRP A 135 4.44 5.34 -15.57
C TRP A 135 3.47 6.15 -16.44
N ARG A 136 3.94 7.21 -17.09
CA ARG A 136 3.09 8.06 -17.94
C ARG A 136 2.60 7.30 -19.17
N SER A 137 3.44 6.47 -19.78
CA SER A 137 3.04 5.63 -20.91
C SER A 137 1.99 4.61 -20.50
N VAL A 138 2.19 3.97 -19.33
CA VAL A 138 1.25 3.00 -18.76
C VAL A 138 -0.07 3.67 -18.38
N ALA A 139 -0.03 4.82 -17.69
CA ALA A 139 -1.20 5.58 -17.30
C ALA A 139 -2.00 6.03 -18.53
N ASN A 140 -1.35 6.56 -19.56
CA ASN A 140 -2.01 6.95 -20.81
C ASN A 140 -2.68 5.75 -21.50
N GLN A 141 -2.07 4.56 -21.46
CA GLN A 141 -2.69 3.34 -22.01
C GLN A 141 -3.95 2.96 -21.22
N VAL A 142 -3.86 2.96 -19.90
CA VAL A 142 -4.99 2.69 -19.00
C VAL A 142 -6.11 3.71 -19.23
N GLN A 143 -5.81 5.00 -19.27
CA GLN A 143 -6.77 6.09 -19.48
C GLN A 143 -7.45 6.00 -20.85
N ARG A 144 -6.74 5.57 -21.91
CA ARG A 144 -7.38 5.33 -23.23
C ARG A 144 -8.44 4.24 -23.17
N LEU A 145 -8.29 3.27 -22.29
CA LEU A 145 -9.20 2.11 -22.16
C LEU A 145 -10.30 2.35 -21.13
N SER A 146 -10.02 3.14 -20.09
CA SER A 146 -10.94 3.38 -18.96
C SER A 146 -11.57 4.78 -18.94
N GLY A 147 -11.18 5.67 -19.86
CA GLY A 147 -11.60 7.07 -19.88
C GLY A 147 -10.85 7.94 -18.85
N GLN A 148 -11.32 9.17 -18.67
CA GLN A 148 -10.69 10.19 -17.83
C GLN A 148 -10.56 9.77 -16.36
N HIS A 149 -9.42 10.05 -15.75
CA HIS A 149 -9.17 9.74 -14.33
C HIS A 149 -10.19 10.38 -13.41
N ASP A 150 -10.45 9.70 -12.30
CA ASP A 150 -11.30 10.20 -11.22
C ASP A 150 -10.61 10.01 -9.86
N GLU A 151 -11.34 10.34 -8.79
CA GLU A 151 -10.88 10.25 -7.41
C GLU A 151 -10.58 8.81 -6.92
N ALA A 152 -11.04 7.77 -7.63
CA ALA A 152 -10.77 6.37 -7.34
C ALA A 152 -9.57 5.82 -8.14
N SER A 153 -9.16 6.47 -9.22
CA SER A 153 -8.01 6.07 -10.05
C SER A 153 -6.70 5.92 -9.26
N GLY A 154 -6.54 6.65 -8.15
CA GLY A 154 -5.37 6.54 -7.26
C GLY A 154 -5.26 5.22 -6.47
N PHE A 155 -6.27 4.34 -6.54
CA PHE A 155 -6.25 3.02 -5.92
C PHE A 155 -5.88 1.91 -6.92
N PHE A 156 -6.03 2.16 -8.22
CA PHE A 156 -5.87 1.17 -9.29
C PHE A 156 -4.56 0.38 -9.21
N TRP A 157 -3.42 1.07 -9.13
CA TRP A 157 -2.14 0.36 -9.15
C TRP A 157 -1.93 -0.51 -7.92
N SER A 158 -2.42 -0.07 -6.76
CA SER A 158 -2.42 -0.89 -5.54
C SER A 158 -3.31 -2.13 -5.69
N SER A 159 -4.46 -2.03 -6.38
CA SER A 159 -5.32 -3.19 -6.69
C SER A 159 -4.60 -4.19 -7.61
N ALA A 160 -3.88 -3.70 -8.62
CA ALA A 160 -3.11 -4.56 -9.52
C ALA A 160 -1.95 -5.27 -8.80
N LEU A 161 -1.22 -4.56 -7.93
CA LEU A 161 -0.17 -5.16 -7.09
C LEU A 161 -0.75 -6.18 -6.11
N ALA A 162 -1.92 -5.90 -5.51
CA ALA A 162 -2.63 -6.84 -4.64
C ALA A 162 -3.04 -8.11 -5.39
N ALA A 163 -3.53 -7.97 -6.62
CA ALA A 163 -3.89 -9.10 -7.48
C ALA A 163 -2.65 -9.94 -7.84
N ALA A 164 -1.53 -9.29 -8.16
CA ALA A 164 -0.28 -9.98 -8.45
C ALA A 164 0.24 -10.78 -7.25
N LEU A 165 0.16 -10.20 -6.04
CA LEU A 165 0.55 -10.91 -4.83
C LEU A 165 -0.39 -12.08 -4.51
N GLY A 166 -1.70 -11.87 -4.67
CA GLY A 166 -2.69 -12.92 -4.52
C GLY A 166 -2.49 -14.08 -5.49
N ALA A 167 -2.26 -13.80 -6.77
CA ALA A 167 -1.97 -14.78 -7.81
C ALA A 167 -0.71 -15.58 -7.47
N GLY A 168 0.38 -14.90 -7.10
CA GLY A 168 1.63 -15.55 -6.72
C GLY A 168 1.54 -16.40 -5.44
N ALA A 169 0.64 -16.06 -4.51
CA ALA A 169 0.41 -16.86 -3.32
C ALA A 169 -0.30 -18.19 -3.61
N LYS A 170 -1.24 -18.22 -4.57
CA LYS A 170 -1.96 -19.43 -4.98
C LYS A 170 -1.10 -20.44 -5.73
N ALA A 171 -0.08 -19.96 -6.44
CA ALA A 171 0.68 -20.79 -7.35
C ALA A 171 1.74 -21.69 -6.66
N ARG A 172 1.92 -21.67 -5.33
CA ARG A 172 3.09 -22.30 -4.69
C ARG A 172 3.17 -23.84 -4.85
N PRO A 173 4.36 -24.40 -5.18
CA PRO A 173 5.61 -23.76 -5.59
C PRO A 173 5.67 -23.60 -7.12
N ALA A 174 5.32 -22.42 -7.64
CA ALA A 174 5.37 -22.12 -9.07
C ALA A 174 6.26 -20.91 -9.34
N PRO A 175 6.59 -20.66 -10.63
CA PRO A 175 7.14 -19.39 -11.10
C PRO A 175 6.36 -18.16 -10.61
N ALA A 176 6.95 -16.98 -10.80
CA ALA A 176 6.24 -15.72 -10.62
C ALA A 176 4.94 -15.70 -11.45
N PRO A 177 3.87 -15.03 -10.96
CA PRO A 177 2.57 -15.05 -11.62
C PRO A 177 2.66 -14.46 -13.03
N THR A 178 2.01 -15.12 -13.99
CA THR A 178 1.88 -14.63 -15.36
C THR A 178 0.85 -13.52 -15.44
N ALA A 179 0.82 -12.76 -16.55
CA ALA A 179 -0.18 -11.72 -16.75
C ALA A 179 -1.61 -12.27 -16.66
N MET A 180 -1.85 -13.47 -17.17
CA MET A 180 -3.15 -14.15 -17.08
C MET A 180 -3.51 -14.49 -15.64
N ASP A 181 -2.55 -14.96 -14.83
CA ASP A 181 -2.80 -15.23 -13.41
C ASP A 181 -3.19 -13.96 -12.66
N ILE A 182 -2.49 -12.85 -12.93
CA ILE A 182 -2.75 -11.54 -12.31
C ILE A 182 -4.12 -11.02 -12.74
N ALA A 183 -4.43 -11.05 -14.04
CA ALA A 183 -5.68 -10.52 -14.60
C ALA A 183 -6.92 -11.28 -14.11
N ASN A 184 -6.82 -12.61 -13.99
CA ASN A 184 -7.95 -13.45 -13.56
C ASN A 184 -8.15 -13.44 -12.04
N PHE A 185 -7.11 -13.11 -11.25
CA PHE A 185 -7.17 -13.24 -9.79
C PHE A 185 -8.35 -12.50 -9.15
N PRO A 186 -8.63 -11.21 -9.46
CA PRO A 186 -9.76 -10.48 -8.89
C PRO A 186 -11.09 -11.21 -9.03
N GLY A 187 -11.39 -11.73 -10.23
CA GLY A 187 -12.64 -12.45 -10.53
C GLY A 187 -12.79 -13.79 -9.82
N THR A 188 -11.73 -14.30 -9.17
CA THR A 188 -11.77 -15.55 -8.40
C THR A 188 -11.99 -15.35 -6.91
N GLN A 189 -12.06 -14.12 -6.41
CA GLN A 189 -12.08 -13.81 -4.98
C GLN A 189 -13.41 -13.20 -4.53
N SER A 190 -13.76 -13.41 -3.25
CA SER A 190 -14.90 -12.76 -2.60
C SER A 190 -14.62 -11.29 -2.26
N THR A 191 -13.34 -10.92 -2.14
CA THR A 191 -12.90 -9.56 -1.89
C THR A 191 -13.14 -8.70 -3.11
N VAL A 192 -13.68 -7.50 -2.90
CA VAL A 192 -13.95 -6.58 -4.00
C VAL A 192 -12.70 -5.75 -4.32
N PHE A 193 -12.02 -6.11 -5.41
CA PHE A 193 -10.75 -5.51 -5.85
C PHE A 193 -10.92 -4.18 -6.57
N ASP A 194 -12.10 -3.96 -7.13
CA ASP A 194 -12.52 -2.78 -7.88
C ASP A 194 -13.24 -1.76 -7.00
N GLU A 195 -13.10 -1.82 -5.68
CA GLU A 195 -13.76 -0.89 -4.77
C GLU A 195 -12.79 -0.20 -3.80
N ALA A 196 -12.85 1.13 -3.79
CA ALA A 196 -12.35 1.96 -2.71
C ALA A 196 -13.52 2.39 -1.83
N ARG A 197 -13.41 2.19 -0.52
CA ARG A 197 -14.52 2.39 0.42
C ARG A 197 -14.23 3.46 1.44
N HIS A 198 -15.26 4.25 1.73
CA HIS A 198 -15.36 4.98 2.98
C HIS A 198 -16.24 4.18 3.93
N PRO A 199 -15.69 3.29 4.76
CA PRO A 199 -16.51 2.36 5.53
C PRO A 199 -17.61 3.05 6.37
N ARG A 200 -17.50 4.35 6.69
CA ARG A 200 -18.42 5.07 7.59
C ARG A 200 -18.47 6.61 7.40
N ALA A 201 -18.58 7.15 6.17
CA ALA A 201 -18.78 8.60 5.98
C ALA A 201 -20.14 9.10 6.54
N ARG A 202 -20.28 10.43 6.75
CA ARG A 202 -21.50 11.08 7.28
C ARG A 202 -22.77 10.80 6.45
N SER A 203 -22.64 10.38 5.19
CA SER A 203 -23.74 10.12 4.25
C SER A 203 -23.88 8.63 3.85
N GLY A 204 -23.39 7.70 4.68
CA GLY A 204 -23.41 6.27 4.35
C GLY A 204 -22.15 5.81 3.61
N ASN A 205 -22.01 4.49 3.46
CA ASN A 205 -20.92 3.83 2.75
C ASN A 205 -20.86 4.31 1.29
N THR A 206 -20.10 5.36 0.99
CA THR A 206 -19.74 5.67 -0.40
C THR A 206 -18.67 4.68 -0.82
N VAL A 207 -19.14 3.60 -1.43
CA VAL A 207 -18.34 2.67 -2.22
C VAL A 207 -18.07 3.35 -3.56
N LYS A 208 -16.80 3.49 -3.92
CA LYS A 208 -16.39 4.02 -5.22
C LYS A 208 -15.76 2.90 -6.02
N THR A 209 -16.31 2.65 -7.20
CA THR A 209 -15.73 1.71 -8.15
C THR A 209 -14.45 2.30 -8.71
N ILE A 210 -13.37 1.51 -8.67
CA ILE A 210 -12.11 1.77 -9.36
C ILE A 210 -12.32 1.27 -10.79
N LYS A 211 -12.81 2.15 -11.65
CA LYS A 211 -13.22 1.83 -13.03
C LYS A 211 -12.13 1.09 -13.84
N GLU A 212 -10.86 1.40 -13.60
CA GLU A 212 -9.74 0.74 -14.26
C GLU A 212 -9.63 -0.75 -13.91
N VAL A 213 -10.05 -1.15 -12.70
CA VAL A 213 -10.09 -2.54 -12.27
C VAL A 213 -11.33 -3.25 -12.82
N ALA A 214 -12.47 -2.55 -12.86
CA ALA A 214 -13.72 -3.09 -13.40
C ALA A 214 -13.70 -3.33 -14.93
N LEU A 215 -12.72 -2.74 -15.65
CA LEU A 215 -12.56 -2.88 -17.09
C LEU A 215 -11.39 -3.83 -17.42
N PRO A 216 -11.65 -5.07 -17.89
CA PRO A 216 -10.61 -6.07 -18.12
C PRO A 216 -9.48 -5.60 -19.04
N ALA A 217 -9.81 -4.86 -20.12
CA ALA A 217 -8.80 -4.34 -21.04
C ALA A 217 -7.82 -3.37 -20.34
N ALA A 218 -8.32 -2.49 -19.47
CA ALA A 218 -7.49 -1.56 -18.71
C ALA A 218 -6.65 -2.29 -17.64
N PHE A 219 -7.26 -3.24 -16.94
CA PHE A 219 -6.55 -4.05 -15.93
C PHE A 219 -5.46 -4.93 -16.54
N ASN A 220 -5.67 -5.47 -17.74
CA ASN A 220 -4.68 -6.28 -18.46
C ASN A 220 -3.38 -5.51 -18.72
N VAL A 221 -3.44 -4.19 -18.95
CA VAL A 221 -2.22 -3.36 -19.10
C VAL A 221 -1.37 -3.43 -17.83
N ALA A 222 -1.98 -3.34 -16.65
CA ALA A 222 -1.25 -3.45 -15.38
C ALA A 222 -0.76 -4.89 -15.17
N ALA A 223 -1.58 -5.90 -15.48
CA ALA A 223 -1.21 -7.30 -15.36
C ALA A 223 0.03 -7.65 -16.22
N ASP A 224 0.04 -7.24 -17.49
CA ASP A 224 1.18 -7.43 -18.41
C ASP A 224 2.44 -6.72 -17.91
N THR A 225 2.28 -5.48 -17.44
CA THR A 225 3.40 -4.67 -16.93
C THR A 225 4.02 -5.31 -15.70
N LEU A 226 3.19 -5.74 -14.74
CA LEU A 226 3.65 -6.37 -13.50
C LEU A 226 4.26 -7.76 -13.76
N ALA A 227 3.63 -8.58 -14.60
CA ALA A 227 4.18 -9.88 -14.98
C ALA A 227 5.56 -9.74 -15.64
N THR A 228 5.72 -8.76 -16.53
CA THR A 228 7.01 -8.47 -17.18
C THR A 228 8.09 -8.06 -16.16
N ALA A 229 7.75 -7.15 -15.24
CA ALA A 229 8.67 -6.73 -14.17
C ALA A 229 9.08 -7.90 -13.26
N LEU A 230 8.11 -8.75 -12.89
CA LEU A 230 8.35 -9.92 -12.05
C LEU A 230 9.17 -11.01 -12.77
N ALA A 231 8.94 -11.23 -14.06
CA ALA A 231 9.70 -12.18 -14.86
C ALA A 231 11.16 -11.74 -15.04
N SER A 232 11.39 -10.44 -15.21
CA SER A 232 12.71 -9.88 -15.49
C SER A 232 13.62 -9.79 -14.25
N SER A 233 13.05 -9.81 -13.05
CA SER A 233 13.84 -9.71 -11.82
C SER A 233 14.54 -11.04 -11.50
N PRO A 234 15.82 -11.02 -11.07
CA PRO A 234 16.54 -12.23 -10.65
C PRO A 234 16.19 -12.68 -9.23
N LEU A 235 15.37 -11.92 -8.49
CA LEU A 235 15.06 -12.22 -7.10
C LEU A 235 14.29 -13.55 -6.95
N PRO A 236 14.45 -14.26 -5.82
CA PRO A 236 13.56 -15.36 -5.47
C PRO A 236 12.10 -14.91 -5.46
N VAL A 237 11.17 -15.80 -5.85
CA VAL A 237 9.72 -15.47 -5.96
C VAL A 237 9.19 -14.85 -4.68
N GLN A 238 9.56 -15.37 -3.51
CA GLN A 238 9.09 -14.83 -2.23
C GLN A 238 9.57 -13.39 -1.97
N GLU A 239 10.80 -13.06 -2.36
CA GLU A 239 11.32 -11.69 -2.28
C GLU A 239 10.63 -10.78 -3.29
N LYS A 240 10.41 -11.24 -4.52
CA LYS A 240 9.65 -10.49 -5.54
C LYS A 240 8.27 -10.08 -5.02
N LEU A 241 7.56 -11.05 -4.48
CA LEU A 241 6.23 -10.87 -3.90
C LEU A 241 6.25 -9.94 -2.68
N THR A 242 7.35 -9.91 -1.92
CA THR A 242 7.53 -8.96 -0.82
C THR A 242 7.69 -7.53 -1.33
N VAL A 243 8.53 -7.31 -2.35
CA VAL A 243 8.70 -5.98 -2.94
C VAL A 243 7.37 -5.46 -3.49
N VAL A 244 6.59 -6.33 -4.16
CA VAL A 244 5.22 -6.03 -4.60
C VAL A 244 4.33 -5.65 -3.41
N ALA A 245 4.37 -6.42 -2.32
CA ALA A 245 3.59 -6.16 -1.11
C ALA A 245 3.86 -4.75 -0.59
N ILE A 246 5.14 -4.40 -0.38
CA ILE A 246 5.55 -3.12 0.22
C ILE A 246 5.26 -1.96 -0.74
N ALA A 247 5.52 -2.12 -2.04
CA ALA A 247 5.20 -1.11 -3.05
C ALA A 247 3.70 -0.79 -3.03
N GLY A 248 2.85 -1.82 -2.99
CA GLY A 248 1.40 -1.65 -3.01
C GLY A 248 0.83 -0.86 -1.82
N LEU A 249 1.52 -0.83 -0.67
CA LEU A 249 1.06 -0.11 0.53
C LEU A 249 1.08 1.40 0.35
N VAL A 250 2.08 1.89 -0.37
CA VAL A 250 2.36 3.32 -0.54
C VAL A 250 1.85 3.86 -1.88
N THR A 251 1.66 2.99 -2.87
CA THR A 251 1.02 3.36 -4.14
C THR A 251 -0.48 3.57 -4.00
N SER A 252 -1.09 3.08 -2.91
CA SER A 252 -2.50 3.32 -2.60
C SER A 252 -2.72 4.75 -2.14
N ALA A 253 -3.71 5.45 -2.71
CA ALA A 253 -4.08 6.81 -2.28
C ALA A 253 -4.40 6.90 -0.77
N ASP A 254 -5.08 5.90 -0.21
CA ASP A 254 -5.30 5.75 1.23
C ASP A 254 -5.64 4.30 1.59
N LEU A 255 -4.65 3.57 2.11
CA LEU A 255 -4.77 2.14 2.37
C LEU A 255 -5.95 1.77 3.29
N TRP A 256 -6.35 2.65 4.22
CA TRP A 256 -7.53 2.41 5.08
C TRP A 256 -8.83 2.27 4.28
N ARG A 257 -8.91 2.93 3.11
CA ARG A 257 -10.06 2.85 2.20
C ARG A 257 -10.00 1.67 1.25
N HIS A 258 -8.99 0.81 1.34
CA HIS A 258 -8.71 -0.21 0.32
C HIS A 258 -8.58 -1.61 0.94
N PRO A 259 -9.70 -2.31 1.24
CA PRO A 259 -9.68 -3.61 1.91
C PRO A 259 -8.85 -4.68 1.20
N ALA A 260 -8.91 -4.74 -0.13
CA ALA A 260 -8.10 -5.67 -0.93
C ALA A 260 -6.61 -5.45 -0.69
N ALA A 261 -6.14 -4.20 -0.70
CA ALA A 261 -4.75 -3.88 -0.43
C ALA A 261 -4.36 -4.20 1.03
N VAL A 262 -5.22 -3.99 2.02
CA VAL A 262 -4.91 -4.42 3.40
C VAL A 262 -4.79 -5.94 3.51
N ARG A 263 -5.72 -6.67 2.89
CA ARG A 263 -5.74 -8.15 2.92
C ARG A 263 -4.55 -8.76 2.20
N TYR A 264 -4.29 -8.31 0.98
CA TYR A 264 -3.35 -8.96 0.08
C TYR A 264 -1.97 -8.32 0.07
N LEU A 265 -1.79 -7.07 0.52
CA LEU A 265 -0.48 -6.40 0.58
C LEU A 265 0.02 -6.23 2.03
N LEU A 266 -0.77 -5.58 2.90
CA LEU A 266 -0.31 -5.21 4.25
C LEU A 266 -0.06 -6.43 5.14
N LEU A 267 -1.05 -7.33 5.23
CA LEU A 267 -0.91 -8.54 6.04
C LEU A 267 0.26 -9.42 5.59
N PRO A 268 0.45 -9.71 4.28
CA PRO A 268 1.64 -10.45 3.83
C PRO A 268 2.96 -9.73 4.10
N ALA A 269 3.03 -8.41 3.91
CA ALA A 269 4.25 -7.64 4.20
C ALA A 269 4.66 -7.75 5.68
N ILE A 270 3.70 -7.58 6.60
CA ILE A 270 3.94 -7.73 8.05
C ILE A 270 4.48 -9.13 8.38
N ARG A 271 3.78 -10.17 7.90
CA ARG A 271 4.16 -11.58 8.15
C ARG A 271 5.54 -11.90 7.62
N PHE A 272 5.87 -11.41 6.43
CA PHE A 272 7.17 -11.62 5.81
C PHE A 272 8.29 -10.93 6.60
N LEU A 273 8.14 -9.64 6.90
CA LEU A 273 9.14 -8.89 7.65
C LEU A 273 9.36 -9.43 9.06
N ARG A 274 8.28 -9.87 9.72
CA ARG A 274 8.37 -10.53 11.02
C ARG A 274 9.18 -11.82 10.94
N SER A 275 8.84 -12.71 10.00
CA SER A 275 9.45 -14.04 9.91
C SER A 275 10.88 -14.04 9.38
N ASN A 276 11.22 -13.14 8.46
CA ASN A 276 12.53 -13.17 7.78
C ASN A 276 13.52 -12.15 8.35
N PHE A 277 13.04 -11.09 9.01
CA PHE A 277 13.89 -10.00 9.52
C PHE A 277 13.69 -9.72 11.01
N GLY A 278 12.89 -10.52 11.73
CA GLY A 278 12.60 -10.29 13.14
C GLY A 278 11.90 -8.95 13.40
N GLY A 279 11.15 -8.45 12.41
CA GLY A 279 10.46 -7.16 12.47
C GLY A 279 9.54 -7.05 13.69
N LYS A 280 9.67 -5.94 14.44
CA LYS A 280 8.83 -5.61 15.59
C LYS A 280 7.89 -4.48 15.23
N PHE A 281 6.59 -4.67 15.47
CA PHE A 281 5.56 -3.71 15.13
C PHE A 281 5.03 -3.03 16.39
N SER A 282 4.70 -1.75 16.29
CA SER A 282 4.39 -0.88 17.43
C SER A 282 3.07 -1.23 18.10
N LEU A 283 2.15 -1.86 17.37
CA LEU A 283 0.87 -2.33 17.88
C LEU A 283 0.95 -3.73 18.50
N ASP A 284 2.09 -4.41 18.40
CA ASP A 284 2.28 -5.69 19.08
C ASP A 284 2.15 -5.50 20.60
N ASN A 285 1.39 -6.38 21.25
CA ASN A 285 1.24 -6.40 22.69
C ASN A 285 1.28 -7.84 23.22
N GLN A 286 1.15 -8.00 24.54
CA GLN A 286 1.24 -9.32 25.19
C GLN A 286 0.18 -10.31 24.70
N ALA A 287 -0.97 -9.83 24.24
CA ALA A 287 -2.09 -10.67 23.81
C ALA A 287 -2.15 -10.89 22.30
N LYS A 288 -1.74 -9.90 21.49
CA LYS A 288 -1.95 -9.90 20.04
C LYS A 288 -0.80 -9.27 19.28
N LEU A 289 -0.51 -9.86 18.13
CA LEU A 289 0.34 -9.29 17.09
C LEU A 289 -0.44 -8.30 16.23
N THR A 290 0.26 -7.39 15.57
CA THR A 290 -0.31 -6.36 14.69
C THR A 290 -1.21 -6.96 13.59
N GLU A 291 -0.81 -8.07 12.97
CA GLU A 291 -1.62 -8.78 11.98
C GLU A 291 -2.93 -9.34 12.57
N GLN A 292 -2.92 -9.79 13.83
CA GLN A 292 -4.12 -10.26 14.52
C GLN A 292 -5.03 -9.10 14.88
N ILE A 293 -4.46 -7.95 15.30
CA ILE A 293 -5.21 -6.72 15.53
C ILE A 293 -5.91 -6.26 14.26
N ILE A 294 -5.22 -6.25 13.11
CA ILE A 294 -5.84 -5.92 11.81
C ILE A 294 -7.00 -6.87 11.52
N GLU A 295 -6.82 -8.17 11.75
CA GLU A 295 -7.88 -9.15 11.51
C GLU A 295 -9.09 -8.98 12.44
N ASP A 296 -8.86 -8.70 13.72
CA ASP A 296 -9.94 -8.54 14.71
C ASP A 296 -10.67 -7.21 14.53
N GLU A 297 -9.93 -6.14 14.28
CA GLU A 297 -10.49 -4.79 14.25
C GLU A 297 -11.03 -4.40 12.87
N LEU A 298 -10.48 -4.93 11.77
CA LEU A 298 -10.87 -4.53 10.41
C LEU A 298 -11.65 -5.64 9.69
N LYS A 299 -11.15 -6.87 9.69
CA LYS A 299 -11.69 -7.95 8.83
C LYS A 299 -13.13 -8.32 9.15
N GLN A 300 -13.52 -8.45 10.42
CA GLN A 300 -14.92 -8.79 10.72
C GLN A 300 -15.89 -7.71 10.20
N LYS A 301 -15.54 -6.44 10.39
CA LYS A 301 -16.35 -5.30 9.93
C LYS A 301 -16.42 -5.24 8.40
N TRP A 302 -15.33 -5.55 7.72
CA TRP A 302 -15.28 -5.62 6.27
C TRP A 302 -16.01 -6.85 5.71
N LYS A 303 -16.02 -7.99 6.42
CA LYS A 303 -16.87 -9.14 6.11
C LYS A 303 -18.35 -8.79 6.19
N ASP A 304 -18.77 -8.12 7.28
CA ASP A 304 -20.16 -7.69 7.45
C ASP A 304 -20.60 -6.72 6.32
N GLY A 305 -19.65 -5.97 5.77
CA GLY A 305 -19.83 -5.10 4.61
C GLY A 305 -19.63 -5.75 3.24
N GLY A 306 -19.38 -7.06 3.18
CA GLY A 306 -19.22 -7.85 1.95
C GLY A 306 -17.91 -7.65 1.18
N VAL A 307 -16.83 -7.18 1.84
CA VAL A 307 -15.60 -6.73 1.15
C VAL A 307 -14.29 -7.24 1.73
N TRP A 308 -14.36 -8.28 2.56
CA TRP A 308 -13.16 -8.96 3.01
C TRP A 308 -12.84 -10.18 2.18
#